data_AF-A0A2L0D582-F1
#
_entry.id   AF-A0A2L0D582-F1
#
_cell.length_a   1.000
_cell.length_b   1.000
_cell.length_c   1.000
_cell.angle_alpha   90.00
_cell.angle_beta   90.00
_cell.angle_gamma   90.00
#
_symmetry.space_group_name_H-M   'P 1'
#
loop_
_entity.id
_entity.type
_entity.pdbx_description
1 polymer ?
#
loop_
_entity_poly.entity_id
_entity_poly.type
_entity_poly.pdbx_seq_one_letter_code
_entity_poly.pdbx_strand_id
1 'polypeptide(L)'
;MRLEDIKLYLKVEHDEEDILLSSLLSTSKQLCLDILRKEQDDLDDEEVAVFETAVHYGVAYLYEHREKANHKELKETLYHLLLSNRKEAF
;
A
#
# COMPACT_ATOMS: atom_id res chain seq x y z
N MET A 1 -6.77 -7.81 -3.04
CA MET A 1 -5.32 -7.86 -3.34
C MET A 1 -4.55 -9.07 -2.77
N ARG A 2 -3.86 -9.78 -3.65
CA ARG A 2 -3.00 -10.96 -3.44
C ARG A 2 -1.57 -10.69 -3.93
N LEU A 3 -0.67 -11.67 -3.75
CA LEU A 3 0.72 -11.55 -4.19
C LEU A 3 0.84 -11.41 -5.72
N GLU A 4 0.00 -12.10 -6.47
CA GLU A 4 0.01 -12.08 -7.94
C GLU A 4 -0.30 -10.69 -8.49
N ASP A 5 -1.17 -9.93 -7.82
CA ASP A 5 -1.48 -8.54 -8.18
C ASP A 5 -0.23 -7.65 -8.06
N ILE A 6 0.55 -7.85 -6.99
CA ILE A 6 1.82 -7.14 -6.76
C ILE A 6 2.87 -7.53 -7.79
N LYS A 7 3.01 -8.82 -8.09
CA LYS A 7 3.98 -9.30 -9.10
C LYS A 7 3.66 -8.71 -10.47
N LEU A 8 2.38 -8.66 -10.84
CA LEU A 8 1.92 -7.99 -12.05
C LEU A 8 2.24 -6.49 -12.03
N TYR A 9 1.97 -5.80 -10.92
CA TYR A 9 2.22 -4.37 -10.76
C TYR A 9 3.71 -4.02 -10.87
N LEU A 10 4.59 -4.81 -10.24
CA LEU A 10 6.04 -4.63 -10.25
C LEU A 10 6.73 -5.25 -11.47
N LYS A 11 5.98 -5.97 -12.32
CA LYS A 11 6.51 -6.74 -13.46
C LYS A 11 7.55 -7.79 -13.05
N VAL A 12 7.32 -8.45 -11.92
CA VAL A 12 8.13 -9.56 -11.43
C VAL A 12 7.57 -10.87 -11.97
N GLU A 13 8.34 -11.56 -12.80
CA GLU A 13 7.91 -12.80 -13.48
C GLU A 13 8.35 -14.09 -12.77
N HIS A 14 9.23 -13.99 -11.77
CA HIS A 14 9.80 -15.13 -11.05
C HIS A 14 9.36 -15.18 -9.58
N ASP A 15 9.54 -16.35 -8.96
CA ASP A 15 9.03 -16.64 -7.60
C ASP A 15 10.08 -16.47 -6.50
N GLU A 16 11.34 -16.18 -6.85
CA GLU A 16 12.46 -16.07 -5.90
C GLU A 16 12.21 -15.02 -4.79
N GLU A 17 11.43 -13.99 -5.11
CA GLU A 17 11.14 -12.88 -4.21
C GLU A 17 9.75 -12.97 -3.56
N ASP A 18 9.02 -14.07 -3.73
CA ASP A 18 7.63 -14.20 -3.24
C ASP A 18 7.50 -13.96 -1.73
N ILE A 19 8.47 -14.45 -0.95
CA ILE A 19 8.51 -14.24 0.50
C ILE A 19 8.71 -12.76 0.83
N LEU A 20 9.62 -12.09 0.12
CA LEU A 20 9.88 -10.66 0.29
C LEU A 20 8.65 -9.85 -0.08
N LEU A 21 8.11 -10.06 -1.28
CA LEU A 21 6.94 -9.35 -1.78
C LEU A 21 5.70 -9.56 -0.91
N SER A 22 5.51 -10.76 -0.35
CA SER A 22 4.44 -11.04 0.62
C SER A 22 4.60 -10.22 1.90
N SER A 23 5.82 -10.11 2.42
CA SER A 23 6.13 -9.29 3.59
C SER A 23 5.91 -7.79 3.32
N LEU A 24 6.34 -7.31 2.16
CA LEU A 24 6.12 -5.93 1.74
C LEU A 24 4.63 -5.62 1.55
N LEU A 25 3.88 -6.54 0.94
CA LEU A 25 2.42 -6.44 0.81
C LEU A 25 1.74 -6.34 2.18
N SER A 26 2.08 -7.21 3.12
CA SER A 26 1.53 -7.15 4.48
C SER A 26 1.89 -5.82 5.17
N THR A 27 3.13 -5.36 5.04
CA THR A 27 3.61 -4.11 5.63
C THR A 27 2.86 -2.91 5.07
N SER A 28 2.72 -2.84 3.75
CA SER A 28 2.04 -1.76 3.06
C SER A 28 0.54 -1.72 3.40
N LYS A 29 -0.13 -2.89 3.49
CA LYS A 29 -1.51 -2.99 3.99
C LYS A 29 -1.64 -2.41 5.39
N GLN A 30 -0.78 -2.84 6.33
CA GLN A 30 -0.83 -2.37 7.71
C GLN A 30 -0.63 -0.84 7.79
N LEU A 31 0.35 -0.29 7.06
CA LEU A 31 0.56 1.16 7.03
C LEU A 31 -0.66 1.92 6.54
N CYS A 32 -1.35 1.41 5.51
CA CYS A 32 -2.56 2.04 5.00
C CYS A 32 -3.72 1.99 6.00
N LEU A 33 -3.94 0.82 6.64
CA LEU A 33 -4.97 0.67 7.68
C LEU A 33 -4.68 1.54 8.91
N ASP A 34 -3.42 1.63 9.34
CA ASP A 34 -2.98 2.49 10.44
C ASP A 34 -3.25 3.97 10.16
N ILE A 35 -3.06 4.40 8.91
CA ILE A 35 -3.34 5.77 8.48
C ILE A 35 -4.85 6.04 8.49
N LEU A 36 -5.65 5.12 7.94
CA LEU A 36 -7.10 5.22 7.92
C LEU A 36 -7.73 5.09 9.31
N ARG A 37 -7.03 4.43 10.25
CA ARG A 37 -7.52 4.02 11.57
C ARG A 37 -8.78 3.17 11.46
N LYS A 38 -8.75 2.21 10.54
CA LYS A 38 -9.85 1.29 10.22
C LYS A 38 -9.29 -0.11 10.01
N GLU A 39 -10.12 -1.11 10.26
CA GLU A 39 -9.85 -2.46 9.77
C GLU A 39 -10.23 -2.58 8.30
N GLN A 40 -9.65 -3.55 7.59
CA GLN A 40 -9.92 -3.75 6.16
C GLN A 40 -11.40 -4.04 5.89
N ASP A 41 -12.08 -4.73 6.82
CA ASP A 41 -13.49 -5.10 6.70
C ASP A 41 -14.45 -3.91 6.92
N ASP A 42 -13.95 -2.77 7.41
CA ASP A 42 -14.71 -1.53 7.65
C ASP A 42 -14.64 -0.53 6.48
N LEU A 43 -13.94 -0.88 5.40
CA LEU A 43 -13.79 -0.02 4.22
C LEU A 43 -15.01 -0.13 3.31
N ASP A 44 -15.53 1.01 2.86
CA ASP A 44 -16.54 1.03 1.79
C ASP A 44 -15.92 0.82 0.39
N ASP A 45 -16.75 0.63 -0.64
CA ASP A 45 -16.28 0.32 -2.00
C ASP A 45 -15.35 1.40 -2.59
N GLU A 46 -15.55 2.68 -2.25
CA GLU A 46 -14.67 3.77 -2.71
C GLU A 46 -13.34 3.73 -1.96
N GLU A 47 -13.40 3.55 -0.63
CA GLU A 47 -12.22 3.42 0.23
C GLU A 47 -11.37 2.20 -0.16
N VAL A 48 -11.99 1.07 -0.55
CA VAL A 48 -11.28 -0.13 -1.01
C VAL A 48 -10.44 0.15 -2.24
N ALA A 49 -10.98 0.86 -3.24
CA ALA A 49 -10.24 1.17 -4.47
C ALA A 49 -9.02 2.08 -4.21
N VAL A 50 -9.19 3.08 -3.34
CA VAL A 50 -8.11 3.99 -2.93
C VAL A 50 -7.09 3.24 -2.08
N PHE A 51 -7.54 2.38 -1.16
CA PHE A 51 -6.71 1.54 -0.31
C PHE A 51 -5.83 0.61 -1.16
N GLU A 52 -6.39 -0.12 -2.12
CA GLU A 52 -5.61 -1.01 -2.97
C GLU A 52 -4.57 -0.23 -3.79
N THR A 53 -4.91 0.96 -4.30
CA THR A 53 -3.95 1.83 -5.01
C THR A 53 -2.80 2.27 -4.10
N ALA A 54 -3.12 2.73 -2.88
CA ALA A 54 -2.13 3.15 -1.90
C ALA A 54 -1.20 2.00 -1.50
N VAL A 55 -1.75 0.79 -1.32
CA VAL A 55 -0.93 -0.36 -0.98
C VAL A 55 0.01 -0.75 -2.10
N HIS A 56 -0.43 -0.77 -3.37
CA HIS A 56 0.47 -1.00 -4.51
C HIS A 56 1.64 -0.01 -4.51
N TYR A 57 1.35 1.27 -4.30
CA TYR A 57 2.38 2.29 -4.20
C TYR A 57 3.35 2.02 -3.05
N GLY A 58 2.82 1.71 -1.85
CA GLY A 58 3.65 1.42 -0.68
C GLY A 58 4.54 0.20 -0.88
N VAL A 59 4.05 -0.85 -1.55
CA VAL A 59 4.87 -2.03 -1.87
C VAL A 59 6.00 -1.66 -2.83
N ALA A 60 5.71 -0.91 -3.89
CA ALA A 60 6.73 -0.48 -4.85
C ALA A 60 7.80 0.41 -4.20
N TYR A 61 7.39 1.37 -3.37
CA TYR A 61 8.33 2.23 -2.66
C TYR A 61 9.25 1.41 -1.76
N LEU A 62 8.71 0.49 -0.96
CA LEU A 62 9.50 -0.36 -0.08
C LEU A 62 10.45 -1.29 -0.85
N TYR A 63 9.99 -1.81 -2.00
CA TYR A 63 10.78 -2.66 -2.87
C TYR A 63 11.98 -1.91 -3.47
N GLU A 64 11.76 -0.69 -3.96
CA GLU A 64 12.81 0.17 -4.54
C GLU A 64 13.78 0.71 -3.48
N HIS A 65 13.30 0.99 -2.26
CA HIS A 65 14.07 1.64 -1.20
C HIS A 65 14.53 0.68 -0.10
N ARG A 66 14.72 -0.61 -0.42
CA ARG A 66 15.03 -1.69 0.53
C ARG A 66 16.28 -1.46 1.41
N GLU A 67 17.25 -0.69 0.93
CA GLU A 67 18.48 -0.41 1.67
C GLU A 67 18.33 0.77 2.64
N LYS A 68 17.54 1.78 2.24
CA LYS A 68 17.29 3.01 3.00
C LYS A 68 15.92 3.58 2.63
N ALA A 69 14.90 3.18 3.38
CA ALA A 69 13.56 3.73 3.24
C ALA A 69 13.39 5.01 4.07
N ASN A 70 12.92 6.09 3.44
CA ASN A 70 12.45 7.27 4.18
C ASN A 70 11.00 7.05 4.60
N HIS A 71 10.80 6.47 5.78
CA HIS A 71 9.47 6.12 6.28
C HIS A 71 8.55 7.34 6.48
N LYS A 72 9.12 8.55 6.68
CA LYS A 72 8.32 9.77 6.79
C LYS A 72 7.68 10.11 5.45
N GLU A 73 8.48 10.14 4.39
CA GLU A 73 8.03 10.41 3.03
C GLU A 73 7.01 9.38 2.55
N LEU A 74 7.27 8.08 2.79
CA LEU A 74 6.32 7.02 2.51
C LEU A 74 4.97 7.27 3.20
N LYS A 75 5.01 7.58 4.50
CA LYS A 75 3.79 7.83 5.27
C LYS A 75 3.03 9.06 4.78
N GLU A 76 3.72 10.15 4.43
CA GLU A 76 3.11 11.36 3.89
C GLU A 76 2.43 11.07 2.54
N THR A 77 3.09 10.36 1.64
CA THR A 77 2.50 9.98 0.35
C THR A 77 1.27 9.08 0.53
N LEU A 78 1.36 8.03 1.36
CA LEU A 78 0.22 7.17 1.66
C LEU A 78 -0.93 7.94 2.30
N TYR A 79 -0.63 8.86 3.22
CA TYR A 79 -1.63 9.73 3.85
C TYR A 79 -2.38 10.58 2.82
N HIS A 80 -1.65 11.21 1.89
CA HIS A 80 -2.26 12.01 0.83
C HIS A 80 -3.11 11.16 -0.11
N LEU A 81 -2.64 9.97 -0.52
CA LEU A 81 -3.43 9.06 -1.37
C LEU A 81 -4.72 8.62 -0.68
N LEU A 82 -4.62 8.14 0.56
CA LEU A 82 -5.73 7.55 1.31
C LEU A 82 -6.79 8.57 1.71
N LEU A 83 -6.41 9.83 1.91
CA LEU A 83 -7.32 10.88 2.38
C LEU A 83 -7.63 11.93 1.31
N SER A 84 -7.11 11.80 0.08
CA SER A 84 -7.38 12.69 -1.06
C SER A 84 -8.88 12.81 -1.38
N ASN A 85 -9.66 11.76 -1.13
CA ASN A 85 -11.10 11.73 -1.42
C ASN A 85 -12.00 12.10 -0.25
N ARG A 86 -11.46 12.39 0.94
CA ARG A 86 -12.25 13.03 1.99
C ARG A 86 -12.52 14.46 1.54
N LYS A 87 -13.59 14.64 0.74
CA LYS A 87 -14.25 15.93 0.52
C LYS A 87 -14.28 16.61 1.88
N GLU A 88 -13.53 17.69 1.99
CA GLU A 88 -13.56 18.56 3.15
C GLU A 88 -15.04 18.91 3.38
N ALA A 89 -15.63 18.32 4.41
CA ALA A 89 -16.94 18.74 4.89
C ALA A 89 -16.72 20.12 5.53
N PHE A 90 -16.78 21.16 4.72
CA PHE A 90 -16.92 22.55 5.15
C PHE A 90 -18.39 22.90 5.37
#